data_AF-A0A0D0CHN1-F1
#
_entry.id   AF-A0A0D0CHN1-F1
#
_cell.length_a   1.000
_cell.length_b   1.000
_cell.length_c   1.000
_cell.angle_alpha   90.00
_cell.angle_beta   90.00
_cell.angle_gamma   90.00
#
_symmetry.space_group_name_H-M   'P 1'
#
loop_
_entity.id
_entity.type
_entity.pdbx_description
1 polymer ?
#
loop_
_entity_poly.entity_id
_entity_poly.type
_entity_poly.pdbx_seq_one_letter_code
_entity_poly.pdbx_strand_id
1 'polypeptide(L)' 'STDCCGKQILKLQPDFKAQKSLVQEVIKNAGHLLIFLPKFHCELNFIGFFWGKVKKYI' A
#
# COMPACT_ATOMS: atom_id res chain seq x y z
N SER A 1 11.85 7.50 21.60
CA SER A 1 11.87 8.98 21.58
C SER A 1 11.10 9.44 20.36
N THR A 2 10.07 10.28 20.53
CA THR A 2 9.30 10.91 19.44
C THR A 2 10.02 12.12 18.84
N ASP A 3 11.01 12.64 19.57
CA ASP A 3 11.67 13.93 19.30
C ASP A 3 13.06 13.77 18.66
N CYS A 4 13.40 12.57 18.19
CA CYS A 4 14.60 12.29 17.44
C CYS A 4 14.32 11.17 16.42
N CYS A 5 14.68 11.28 15.14
CA CYS A 5 15.37 12.35 14.39
C CYS A 5 14.38 13.27 13.64
N GLY A 6 14.85 14.29 12.90
CA GLY A 6 14.00 15.17 12.08
C GLY A 6 13.05 14.41 11.12
N LYS A 7 13.47 13.25 10.59
CA LYS A 7 12.61 12.36 9.80
C LYS A 7 11.44 11.78 10.61
N GLN A 8 11.67 11.42 11.87
CA GLN A 8 10.65 10.91 12.78
C GLN A 8 9.63 12.01 13.08
N ILE A 9 10.11 13.22 13.37
CA ILE A 9 9.29 14.40 13.64
C ILE A 9 8.40 14.72 12.44
N LEU A 10 8.98 14.80 11.23
CA LEU A 10 8.23 15.05 9.99
C LEU A 10 7.18 13.97 9.72
N LYS A 11 7.54 12.69 9.87
CA LYS A 11 6.59 11.58 9.70
C LYS A 11 5.41 11.65 10.68
N LEU A 12 5.62 12.21 11.86
CA LEU A 12 4.60 12.32 12.88
C LEU A 12 3.68 13.55 12.71
N GLN A 13 4.07 14.52 11.87
CA GLN A 13 3.26 15.71 11.61
C GLN A 13 1.88 15.33 11.02
N PRO A 14 0.81 16.06 11.40
CA PRO A 14 -0.56 15.72 10.99
C PRO A 14 -0.79 15.76 9.47
N ASP A 15 -0.21 16.73 8.78
CA ASP A 15 -0.28 16.89 7.32
C ASP A 15 0.38 15.70 6.60
N PHE A 16 1.57 15.28 7.05
CA PHE A 16 2.25 14.09 6.51
C PHE A 16 1.47 12.80 6.73
N LYS A 17 0.77 12.67 7.88
CA LYS A 17 -0.10 11.51 8.14
C LYS A 17 -1.38 11.55 7.31
N ALA A 18 -1.91 12.73 7.04
CA ALA A 18 -3.12 12.92 6.26
C ALA A 18 -2.87 12.83 4.75
N GLN A 19 -1.63 13.06 4.30
CA GLN A 19 -1.26 13.05 2.90
C GLN A 19 -1.48 11.67 2.27
N LYS A 20 -2.31 11.63 1.23
CA LYS A 20 -2.55 10.43 0.43
C LYS A 20 -1.37 10.24 -0.54
N SER A 21 -1.07 9.00 -0.88
CA SER A 21 -0.06 8.75 -1.92
C SER A 21 -0.60 9.16 -3.29
N LEU A 22 0.29 9.62 -4.18
CA LEU A 22 -0.08 9.97 -5.56
C LEU A 22 -0.82 8.81 -6.26
N VAL A 23 -0.35 7.58 -6.05
CA VAL A 23 -0.99 6.37 -6.60
C VAL A 23 -2.42 6.22 -6.08
N GLN A 24 -2.64 6.45 -4.79
CA GLN A 24 -3.99 6.40 -4.22
C GLN A 24 -4.90 7.47 -4.83
N GLU A 25 -4.39 8.68 -5.06
CA GLU A 25 -5.18 9.76 -5.67
C GLU A 25 -5.52 9.45 -7.13
N VAL A 26 -4.56 9.03 -7.93
CA VAL A 26 -4.76 8.67 -9.35
C VAL A 26 -5.80 7.56 -9.49
N ILE A 27 -5.69 6.49 -8.71
CA ILE A 27 -6.63 5.34 -8.77
C ILE A 27 -8.04 5.77 -8.36
N LYS A 28 -8.17 6.56 -7.29
CA LYS A 28 -9.47 7.05 -6.82
C LYS A 28 -10.10 8.04 -7.80
N ASN A 29 -9.31 8.91 -8.41
CA ASN A 29 -9.79 9.87 -9.41
C ASN A 29 -10.26 9.17 -10.71
N ALA A 30 -9.68 8.01 -11.03
CA ALA A 30 -10.14 7.14 -12.11
C ALA A 30 -11.40 6.32 -11.75
N GLY A 31 -11.93 6.44 -10.52
CA GLY A 31 -13.11 5.70 -10.07
C GLY A 31 -12.85 4.24 -9.69
N HIS A 32 -11.58 3.84 -9.55
CA HIS A 32 -11.22 2.48 -9.21
C HIS A 32 -11.14 2.24 -7.69
N LEU A 33 -11.39 0.99 -7.30
CA LEU A 33 -11.20 0.54 -5.92
C LEU A 33 -9.72 0.29 -5.64
N LEU A 34 -9.28 0.69 -4.45
CA LEU A 34 -7.91 0.50 -3.97
C LEU A 34 -7.90 -0.40 -2.74
N ILE A 35 -7.12 -1.48 -2.80
CA ILE A 35 -6.95 -2.42 -1.70
C ILE A 35 -5.50 -2.34 -1.22
N PHE A 36 -5.30 -2.02 0.07
CA PHE A 36 -3.99 -2.02 0.69
C PHE A 36 -3.72 -3.40 1.31
N LEU A 37 -2.70 -4.09 0.80
CA LEU A 37 -2.26 -5.38 1.34
C LEU A 37 -1.10 -5.17 2.35
N PRO A 38 -1.03 -6.00 3.41
CA PRO A 38 0.12 -6.00 4.31
C PRO A 38 1.44 -6.26 3.57
N LYS A 39 2.50 -5.57 3.98
CA LYS A 39 3.83 -5.78 3.40
C LYS A 39 4.37 -7.15 3.83
N PHE A 40 5.05 -7.82 2.91
CA PHE A 40 5.69 -9.13 3.14
C PHE A 40 4.74 -10.30 3.43
N HIS A 41 3.45 -10.13 3.12
CA HIS A 41 2.43 -11.18 3.21
C HIS A 41 1.90 -11.52 1.81
N CYS A 42 2.72 -12.19 1.00
CA CYS A 42 2.38 -12.50 -0.39
C CYS A 42 1.23 -13.51 -0.51
N GLU A 43 1.01 -14.33 0.52
CA GLU A 43 -0.11 -15.27 0.65
C GLU A 43 -1.48 -14.58 0.64
N LEU A 44 -1.54 -13.30 1.04
CA LEU A 44 -2.77 -12.51 1.03
C LEU A 44 -3.04 -11.86 -0.32
N ASN A 45 -2.09 -11.92 -1.26
CA ASN A 45 -2.26 -11.33 -2.59
C ASN A 45 -2.99 -12.32 -3.51
N PHE A 46 -4.26 -12.04 -3.81
CA PHE A 46 -5.12 -12.88 -4.65
C PHE A 46 -4.47 -13.23 -6.00
N ILE A 47 -3.66 -12.32 -6.55
CA ILE A 47 -3.04 -12.54 -7.85
C ILE A 47 -2.04 -13.70 -7.81
N GLY A 48 -1.34 -13.89 -6.69
CA GLY A 48 -0.39 -14.98 -6.51
C GLY A 48 -1.07 -16.35 -6.54
N PHE A 49 -2.23 -16.46 -5.87
CA PHE A 49 -3.08 -17.66 -5.94
C PHE A 49 -3.53 -17.95 -7.36
N PHE A 50 -4.03 -16.93 -8.08
CA PHE A 50 -4.49 -17.07 -9.45
C PHE A 50 -3.37 -17.59 -10.38
N TRP A 51 -2.18 -16.97 -10.35
CA TRP A 51 -1.03 -17.42 -11.13
C TRP A 51 -0.60 -18.84 -10.78
N GLY A 52 -0.59 -19.22 -9.50
CA GLY A 52 -0.28 -20.58 -9.08
C GLY A 52 -1.27 -21.60 -9.64
N LYS A 53 -2.56 -21.24 -9.70
CA LYS A 53 -3.59 -22.07 -10.29
C LYS A 53 -3.44 -22.18 -11.81
N VAL A 54 -3.21 -21.07 -12.51
CA VAL A 54 -3.00 -21.04 -13.96
C VAL A 54 -1.80 -21.90 -14.38
N LYS A 55 -0.67 -21.81 -13.66
CA LYS A 55 0.53 -22.63 -13.90
C LYS A 55 0.30 -24.14 -13.78
N LYS A 56 -0.79 -24.58 -13.13
CA LYS A 56 -1.15 -26.01 -13.05
C LYS A 56 -1.82 -26.51 -14.33
N TYR A 57 -2.42 -25.61 -15.11
CA TYR A 57 -3.17 -25.93 -16.32
C TYR A 57 -2.43 -25.54 -17.61
N ILE A 58 -1.25 -24.91 -17.47
CA ILE A 58 -0.23 -24.75 -18.52
C ILE A 58 0.77 -25.88 -18.34
#